data_AF-A0A3B8SM50-F1
#
_entry.id   AF-A0A3B8SM50-F1
#
_cell.length_a   1.000
_cell.length_b   1.000
_cell.length_c   1.000
_cell.angle_alpha   90.00
_cell.angle_beta   90.00
_cell.angle_gamma   90.00
#
_symmetry.space_group_name_H-M   'P 1'
#
loop_
_entity.id
_entity.type
_entity.pdbx_description
1 polymer ?
#
loop_
_entity_poly.entity_id
_entity_poly.type
_entity_poly.pdbx_seq_one_letter_code
_entity_poly.pdbx_strand_id
1 'polypeptide(L)'
;MAITQLDKMKIIKFFRENKMGEIYYEELVEYMGKKSKVTDLEFTYFFANYVEDNLKKDKVSLNMIAKMVSAIIAFLGWLHEDGVVIEDMSLVNVLYKLRDCYEKYILRNNVDRDKDLDDMFPILEERLKEYYPREEQKHIDYDEEIERLRKEIDRLMKEVASKEEEIKKLISSCNKKDKIIEDRKKDIGKLNNKLVASQNGQKELEERIKGLEDLISELRSLIVSLEGQITAADSKYATLDELKKRIQNDYLQLKETIKSLRKEIDSKQREINRYMEDERMKIVIPSSSDYTINMNNRIEGLIIQKMLQGKNDVDQLVEFLLENGYSVSKNEIRRHLNSVKDKLRLEYREQENIAVDEEDFYTYTINVPENSRYYDLMVVSDFHLTSFDKDIIQDMDLINDYCASKGISTIINAGDFFSLSRTPSRQSISVCRKLVERVLTRYPSRTGIVHAVLGGNHDKDMIDYVDDPLKTLSQGRDDFVNLGYGHCKIAFGGAVSILDTIGVHHPNRRFPDPVGAMYTTDKIQNSLYGYYLNKEATKDDVYVDILGHIHKSGLDIENGICIVPSYRKDRVMDGAWHLRVYFGDDGHINNIVFIPIIKQRKLIPTSEINYTKRLIK
;
A
#
# COMPACT_ATOMS: atom_id res chain seq x y z
N MET A 1 -43.12 81.53 -16.31
CA MET A 1 -42.74 80.93 -17.61
C MET A 1 -41.33 81.43 -17.92
N ALA A 2 -40.29 80.61 -17.77
CA ALA A 2 -38.90 81.08 -17.81
C ALA A 2 -38.55 81.85 -19.10
N ILE A 3 -37.87 83.00 -18.96
CA ILE A 3 -37.35 83.83 -20.06
C ILE A 3 -36.57 82.96 -21.05
N THR A 4 -37.02 82.92 -22.31
CA THR A 4 -36.40 82.07 -23.34
C THR A 4 -35.05 82.63 -23.78
N GLN A 5 -34.23 81.81 -24.45
CA GLN A 5 -32.94 82.27 -24.99
C GLN A 5 -33.10 83.42 -26.00
N LEU A 6 -34.18 83.41 -26.81
CA LEU A 6 -34.50 84.51 -27.72
C LEU A 6 -34.80 85.80 -26.95
N ASP A 7 -35.55 85.71 -25.85
CA ASP A 7 -35.88 86.86 -25.00
C ASP A 7 -34.62 87.43 -24.34
N LYS A 8 -33.72 86.58 -23.81
CA LYS A 8 -32.42 87.01 -23.27
C LYS A 8 -31.60 87.78 -24.30
N MET A 9 -31.53 87.29 -25.54
CA MET A 9 -30.83 87.98 -26.62
C MET A 9 -31.44 89.35 -26.95
N LYS A 10 -32.78 89.45 -26.96
CA LYS A 10 -33.48 90.72 -27.18
C LYS A 10 -33.22 91.70 -26.04
N ILE A 11 -33.36 91.27 -24.79
CA ILE A 11 -33.11 92.11 -23.61
C ILE A 11 -31.66 92.64 -23.64
N ILE A 12 -30.68 91.76 -23.87
CA ILE A 12 -29.27 92.18 -23.96
C ILE A 12 -29.05 93.18 -25.11
N LYS A 13 -29.69 92.96 -26.27
CA LYS A 13 -29.59 93.87 -27.40
C LYS A 13 -30.21 95.25 -27.09
N PHE A 14 -31.39 95.27 -26.46
CA PHE A 14 -32.05 96.50 -26.00
C PHE A 14 -31.13 97.34 -25.12
N PHE A 15 -30.50 96.74 -24.11
CA PHE A 15 -29.60 97.47 -23.20
C PHE A 15 -28.26 97.88 -23.84
N ARG A 16 -27.87 97.28 -24.96
CA ARG A 16 -26.70 97.75 -25.75
C ARG A 16 -27.04 98.97 -26.59
N GLU A 17 -28.25 99.03 -27.16
CA GLU A 17 -28.68 100.07 -28.08
C GLU A 17 -29.18 101.34 -27.35
N ASN A 18 -29.70 101.18 -26.12
CA ASN A 18 -30.25 102.29 -25.34
C ASN A 18 -29.25 102.88 -24.34
N LYS A 19 -29.38 104.20 -24.06
CA LYS A 19 -28.57 104.90 -23.06
C LYS A 19 -29.04 104.57 -21.64
N MET A 20 -28.15 104.78 -20.67
CA MET A 20 -28.44 104.65 -19.25
C MET A 20 -29.24 105.86 -18.77
N GLY A 21 -30.28 105.67 -17.95
CA GLY A 21 -31.00 106.81 -17.33
C GLY A 21 -32.46 106.55 -17.00
N GLU A 22 -33.25 105.96 -17.90
CA GLU A 22 -34.66 105.60 -17.64
C GLU A 22 -35.00 104.34 -18.43
N ILE A 23 -35.34 103.26 -17.73
CA ILE A 23 -35.85 102.05 -18.39
C ILE A 23 -37.34 102.27 -18.56
N TYR A 24 -37.77 102.64 -19.77
CA TYR A 24 -39.19 102.64 -20.10
C TYR A 24 -39.64 101.19 -20.24
N TYR A 25 -40.37 100.69 -19.24
CA TYR A 25 -40.90 99.33 -19.21
C TYR A 25 -41.67 99.00 -20.50
N GLU A 26 -42.50 99.93 -20.96
CA GLU A 26 -43.27 99.81 -22.18
C GLU A 26 -42.37 99.64 -23.42
N GLU A 27 -41.24 100.35 -23.50
CA GLU A 27 -40.28 100.20 -24.60
C GLU A 27 -39.55 98.84 -24.55
N LEU A 28 -39.18 98.36 -23.36
CA LEU A 28 -38.56 97.04 -23.20
C LEU A 28 -39.54 95.92 -23.60
N VAL A 29 -40.80 96.02 -23.18
CA VAL A 29 -41.86 95.06 -23.51
C VAL A 29 -42.23 95.13 -25.00
N GLU A 30 -42.33 96.34 -25.58
CA GLU A 30 -42.56 96.54 -27.00
C GLU A 30 -41.41 95.98 -27.85
N TYR A 31 -40.16 96.24 -27.45
CA TYR A 31 -38.95 95.70 -28.09
C TYR A 31 -38.91 94.17 -28.06
N MET A 32 -39.39 93.56 -26.97
CA MET A 32 -39.55 92.10 -26.91
C MET A 32 -40.68 91.58 -27.82
N GLY A 33 -41.63 92.44 -28.17
CA GLY A 33 -42.79 92.18 -29.02
C GLY A 33 -44.04 91.85 -28.20
N LYS A 34 -45.22 92.28 -28.68
CA LYS A 34 -46.56 92.17 -28.02
C LYS A 34 -46.98 90.78 -27.49
N LYS A 35 -46.19 89.73 -27.73
CA LYS A 35 -46.43 88.36 -27.23
C LYS A 35 -45.57 87.97 -26.04
N SER A 36 -44.63 88.80 -25.59
CA SER A 36 -43.79 88.47 -24.42
C SER A 36 -44.63 88.54 -23.14
N LYS A 37 -44.66 87.43 -22.38
CA LYS A 37 -45.40 87.28 -21.10
C LYS A 37 -44.45 87.23 -19.89
N VAL A 38 -43.30 87.89 -19.99
CA VAL A 38 -42.28 87.90 -18.92
C VAL A 38 -42.75 88.81 -17.80
N THR A 39 -42.72 88.32 -16.56
CA THR A 39 -43.12 89.12 -15.39
C THR A 39 -41.97 89.94 -14.82
N ASP A 40 -42.30 90.95 -14.01
CA ASP A 40 -41.33 91.84 -13.35
C ASP A 40 -40.39 91.09 -12.40
N LEU A 41 -40.91 90.06 -11.73
CA LEU A 41 -40.11 89.13 -10.95
C LEU A 41 -39.14 88.35 -11.85
N GLU A 42 -39.60 87.82 -12.99
CA GLU A 42 -38.74 87.10 -13.93
C GLU A 42 -37.65 87.98 -14.54
N PHE A 43 -37.95 89.25 -14.83
CA PHE A 43 -36.94 90.25 -15.21
C PHE A 43 -35.92 90.46 -14.10
N THR A 44 -36.36 90.63 -12.86
CA THR A 44 -35.48 90.79 -11.69
C THR A 44 -34.53 89.60 -11.54
N TYR A 45 -35.04 88.37 -11.67
CA TYR A 45 -34.21 87.17 -11.70
C TYR A 45 -33.18 87.19 -12.82
N PHE A 46 -33.59 87.54 -14.04
CA PHE A 46 -32.68 87.55 -15.17
C PHE A 46 -31.57 88.58 -14.98
N PHE A 47 -31.90 89.79 -14.53
CA PHE A 47 -30.91 90.84 -14.30
C PHE A 47 -29.96 90.50 -13.15
N ALA A 48 -30.47 90.01 -12.03
CA ALA A 48 -29.64 89.61 -10.88
C ALA A 48 -28.64 88.52 -11.27
N ASN A 49 -29.10 87.46 -11.93
CA ASN A 49 -28.22 86.39 -12.40
C ASN A 49 -27.27 86.87 -13.51
N TYR A 50 -27.72 87.73 -14.44
CA TYR A 50 -26.86 88.30 -15.46
C TYR A 50 -25.70 89.10 -14.85
N VAL A 51 -25.98 89.92 -13.83
CA VAL A 51 -24.96 90.69 -13.12
C VAL A 51 -23.99 89.75 -12.41
N GLU A 52 -24.49 88.81 -11.61
CA GLU A 52 -23.66 87.87 -10.88
C GLU A 52 -22.75 87.04 -11.81
N ASP A 53 -23.32 86.46 -12.88
CA ASP A 53 -22.60 85.60 -13.81
C ASP A 53 -21.58 86.36 -14.65
N ASN A 54 -21.86 87.61 -15.04
CA ASN A 54 -20.89 88.39 -15.79
C ASN A 54 -19.76 88.88 -14.88
N LEU A 55 -20.05 89.35 -13.65
CA LEU A 55 -19.01 89.77 -12.71
C LEU A 55 -18.06 88.62 -12.30
N LYS A 56 -18.43 87.36 -12.53
CA LYS A 56 -17.51 86.21 -12.37
C LYS A 56 -16.49 86.07 -13.51
N LYS A 57 -16.64 86.75 -14.65
CA LYS A 57 -15.74 86.70 -15.82
C LYS A 57 -14.59 87.71 -15.71
N ASP A 58 -13.55 87.52 -16.53
CA ASP A 58 -12.33 88.35 -16.52
C ASP A 58 -12.52 89.71 -17.22
N LYS A 59 -13.42 89.80 -18.20
CA LYS A 59 -13.72 91.05 -18.94
C LYS A 59 -15.22 91.24 -19.09
N VAL A 60 -15.74 92.32 -18.53
CA VAL A 60 -17.14 92.75 -18.71
C VAL A 60 -17.24 94.24 -19.02
N SER A 61 -18.37 94.64 -19.62
CA SER A 61 -18.74 96.04 -19.73
C SER A 61 -19.39 96.49 -18.42
N LEU A 62 -18.70 97.28 -17.60
CA LEU A 62 -19.26 97.83 -16.36
C LEU A 62 -20.49 98.72 -16.63
N ASN A 63 -20.50 99.44 -17.75
CA ASN A 63 -21.69 100.18 -18.21
C ASN A 63 -22.91 99.26 -18.40
N MET A 64 -22.70 98.05 -18.93
CA MET A 64 -23.78 97.06 -19.06
C MET A 64 -24.23 96.53 -17.70
N ILE A 65 -23.30 96.30 -16.76
CA ILE A 65 -23.63 95.91 -15.39
C ILE A 65 -24.44 97.00 -14.69
N ALA A 66 -24.03 98.26 -14.81
CA ALA A 66 -24.72 99.41 -14.25
C ALA A 66 -26.16 99.54 -14.76
N LYS A 67 -26.38 99.36 -16.06
CA LYS A 67 -27.74 99.30 -16.64
C LYS A 67 -28.60 98.18 -16.05
N MET A 68 -28.00 97.00 -15.81
CA MET A 68 -28.72 95.86 -15.25
C MET A 68 -29.03 96.05 -13.76
N VAL A 69 -28.10 96.62 -12.98
CA VAL A 69 -28.35 96.98 -11.57
C VAL A 69 -29.42 98.06 -11.46
N SER A 70 -29.37 99.07 -12.33
CA SER A 70 -30.44 100.08 -12.45
C SER A 70 -31.80 99.44 -12.74
N ALA A 71 -31.84 98.41 -13.61
CA ALA A 71 -33.06 97.65 -13.86
C ALA A 71 -33.53 96.94 -12.59
N ILE A 72 -32.66 96.21 -11.91
CA ILE A 72 -33.01 95.52 -10.65
C ILE A 72 -33.63 96.49 -9.65
N ILE A 73 -33.05 97.69 -9.47
CA ILE A 73 -33.58 98.70 -8.54
C ILE A 73 -34.99 99.15 -8.96
N ALA A 74 -35.22 99.43 -10.25
CA ALA A 74 -36.52 99.84 -10.75
C ALA A 74 -37.57 98.73 -10.58
N PHE A 75 -37.24 97.50 -10.96
CA PHE A 75 -38.14 96.36 -10.86
C PHE A 75 -38.44 95.98 -9.41
N LEU A 76 -37.47 96.07 -8.48
CA LEU A 76 -37.75 95.89 -7.05
C LEU A 76 -38.68 96.98 -6.52
N GLY A 77 -38.55 98.23 -6.99
CA GLY A 77 -39.48 99.30 -6.66
C GLY A 77 -40.91 98.97 -7.11
N TRP A 78 -41.09 98.56 -8.37
CA TRP A 78 -42.41 98.19 -8.91
C TRP A 78 -43.01 96.97 -8.21
N LEU A 79 -42.21 95.94 -7.95
CA LEU A 79 -42.66 94.76 -7.22
C LEU A 79 -43.13 95.12 -5.80
N HIS A 80 -42.51 96.11 -5.15
CA HIS A 80 -42.89 96.54 -3.81
C HIS A 80 -44.20 97.33 -3.86
N GLU A 81 -44.33 98.25 -4.81
CA GLU A 81 -45.56 99.02 -5.06
C GLU A 81 -46.76 98.11 -5.39
N ASP A 82 -46.53 97.04 -6.15
CA ASP A 82 -47.55 96.02 -6.48
C ASP A 82 -47.80 95.01 -5.35
N GLY A 83 -47.10 95.11 -4.22
CA GLY A 83 -47.26 94.23 -3.06
C GLY A 83 -46.80 92.78 -3.31
N VAL A 84 -45.93 92.55 -4.30
CA VAL A 84 -45.43 91.21 -4.64
C VAL A 84 -44.38 90.78 -3.62
N VAL A 85 -44.67 89.70 -2.87
CA VAL A 85 -43.71 89.10 -1.94
C VAL A 85 -42.70 88.25 -2.71
N ILE A 86 -41.41 88.49 -2.50
CA ILE A 86 -40.33 87.65 -3.00
C ILE A 86 -40.16 86.49 -2.00
N GLU A 87 -40.59 85.27 -2.32
CA GLU A 87 -40.45 84.13 -1.40
C GLU A 87 -39.16 83.33 -1.61
N ASP A 88 -38.55 83.48 -2.79
CA ASP A 88 -37.37 82.70 -3.14
C ASP A 88 -36.09 83.26 -2.50
N MET A 89 -35.70 82.63 -1.40
CA MET A 89 -34.46 82.94 -0.70
C MET A 89 -33.21 82.81 -1.57
N SER A 90 -33.24 82.07 -2.68
CA SER A 90 -32.11 82.02 -3.62
C SER A 90 -31.91 83.36 -4.34
N LEU A 91 -32.98 83.98 -4.83
CA LEU A 91 -32.94 85.32 -5.43
C LEU A 91 -32.49 86.36 -4.41
N VAL A 92 -33.07 86.32 -3.21
CA VAL A 92 -32.75 87.24 -2.10
C VAL A 92 -31.25 87.17 -1.77
N ASN A 93 -30.71 85.96 -1.65
CA ASN A 93 -29.29 85.75 -1.40
C ASN A 93 -28.41 86.25 -2.55
N VAL A 94 -28.84 86.15 -3.81
CA VAL A 94 -28.10 86.72 -4.96
C VAL A 94 -28.10 88.25 -4.88
N LEU A 95 -29.28 88.86 -4.66
CA LEU A 95 -29.44 90.31 -4.56
C LEU A 95 -28.57 90.93 -3.46
N TYR A 96 -28.55 90.36 -2.26
CA TYR A 96 -27.69 90.82 -1.16
C TYR A 96 -26.19 90.66 -1.42
N LYS A 97 -25.80 89.78 -2.36
CA LYS A 97 -24.38 89.53 -2.68
C LYS A 97 -23.89 90.29 -3.91
N LEU A 98 -24.74 90.97 -4.67
CA LEU A 98 -24.33 91.65 -5.92
C LEU A 98 -23.22 92.69 -5.67
N ARG A 99 -23.30 93.43 -4.55
CA ARG A 99 -22.23 94.37 -4.15
C ARG A 99 -20.92 93.64 -3.87
N ASP A 100 -20.94 92.58 -3.08
CA ASP A 100 -19.76 91.76 -2.80
C ASP A 100 -19.18 91.15 -4.08
N CYS A 101 -20.02 90.74 -5.03
CA CYS A 101 -19.60 90.23 -6.34
C CYS A 101 -18.89 91.31 -7.17
N TYR A 102 -19.38 92.55 -7.15
CA TYR A 102 -18.74 93.68 -7.80
C TYR A 102 -17.41 94.06 -7.14
N GLU A 103 -17.36 94.14 -5.81
CA GLU A 103 -16.12 94.42 -5.06
C GLU A 103 -15.04 93.35 -5.36
N LYS A 104 -15.43 92.08 -5.41
CA LYS A 104 -14.53 90.98 -5.81
C LYS A 104 -14.07 91.11 -7.27
N TYR A 105 -14.93 91.54 -8.20
CA TYR A 105 -14.54 91.76 -9.60
C TYR A 105 -13.50 92.89 -9.73
N ILE A 106 -13.72 94.01 -9.04
CA ILE A 106 -12.80 95.16 -9.01
C ILE A 106 -11.43 94.73 -8.46
N LEU A 107 -11.41 94.04 -7.31
CA LEU A 107 -10.18 93.53 -6.71
C LEU A 107 -9.45 92.51 -7.60
N ARG A 108 -10.18 91.58 -8.22
CA ARG A 108 -9.59 90.51 -9.03
C ARG A 108 -8.99 91.01 -10.35
N ASN A 109 -9.65 91.97 -11.01
CA ASN A 109 -9.26 92.43 -12.35
C ASN A 109 -8.49 93.77 -12.34
N ASN A 110 -8.31 94.39 -11.17
CA ASN A 110 -7.62 95.66 -11.00
C ASN A 110 -8.17 96.76 -11.93
N VAL A 111 -9.50 96.90 -11.95
CA VAL A 111 -10.23 97.89 -12.77
C VAL A 111 -10.71 99.03 -11.86
N ASP A 112 -10.72 100.26 -12.37
CA ASP A 112 -11.28 101.41 -11.63
C ASP A 112 -12.77 101.20 -11.33
N ARG A 113 -13.22 101.75 -10.20
CA ARG A 113 -14.63 101.71 -9.78
C ARG A 113 -15.50 102.52 -10.74
N ASP A 114 -16.63 101.96 -11.11
CA ASP A 114 -17.66 102.65 -11.87
C ASP A 114 -18.52 103.47 -10.89
N LYS A 115 -18.56 104.79 -11.10
CA LYS A 115 -19.24 105.72 -10.20
C LYS A 115 -20.74 105.42 -10.09
N ASP A 116 -21.38 105.05 -11.20
CA ASP A 116 -22.81 104.82 -11.21
C ASP A 116 -23.17 103.56 -10.40
N LEU A 117 -22.31 102.53 -10.43
CA LEU A 117 -22.48 101.33 -9.60
C LEU A 117 -22.28 101.61 -8.11
N ASP A 118 -21.25 102.39 -7.74
CA ASP A 118 -20.99 102.78 -6.36
C ASP A 118 -22.17 103.57 -5.76
N ASP A 119 -22.83 104.41 -6.57
CA ASP A 119 -24.02 105.16 -6.18
C ASP A 119 -25.30 104.28 -6.14
N MET A 120 -25.41 103.26 -7.00
CA MET A 120 -26.59 102.39 -7.09
C MET A 120 -26.66 101.30 -6.01
N PHE A 121 -25.54 100.72 -5.56
CA PHE A 121 -25.57 99.64 -4.57
C PHE A 121 -26.21 100.01 -3.23
N PRO A 122 -25.95 101.20 -2.63
CA PRO A 122 -26.65 101.66 -1.45
C PRO A 122 -28.17 101.74 -1.65
N ILE A 123 -28.63 102.20 -2.82
CA ILE A 123 -30.06 102.27 -3.17
C ILE A 123 -30.66 100.87 -3.24
N LEU A 124 -29.95 99.93 -3.87
CA LEU A 124 -30.36 98.52 -3.92
C LEU A 124 -30.48 97.92 -2.51
N GLU A 125 -29.52 98.17 -1.62
CA GLU A 125 -29.55 97.67 -0.24
C GLU A 125 -30.72 98.25 0.56
N GLU A 126 -31.06 99.52 0.36
CA GLU A 126 -32.22 100.15 0.97
C GLU A 126 -33.53 99.53 0.48
N ARG A 127 -33.67 99.32 -0.84
CA ARG A 127 -34.81 98.60 -1.42
C ARG A 127 -34.96 97.19 -0.87
N LEU A 128 -33.86 96.47 -0.63
CA LEU A 128 -33.94 95.13 -0.04
C LEU A 128 -34.43 95.14 1.41
N LYS A 129 -34.20 96.22 2.19
CA LYS A 129 -34.73 96.34 3.56
C LYS A 129 -36.25 96.49 3.61
N GLU A 130 -36.88 97.01 2.56
CA GLU A 130 -38.34 97.08 2.42
C GLU A 130 -38.97 95.67 2.44
N TYR A 131 -38.23 94.66 2.00
CA TYR A 131 -38.66 93.26 1.98
C TYR A 131 -38.23 92.46 3.22
N TYR A 132 -37.05 92.74 3.79
CA TYR A 132 -36.51 91.99 4.94
C TYR A 132 -35.82 92.90 5.97
N PRO A 133 -36.54 93.43 6.97
CA PRO A 133 -35.94 94.21 8.06
C PRO A 133 -35.09 93.31 8.98
N ARG A 134 -33.87 93.74 9.34
CA ARG A 134 -33.04 93.06 10.35
C ARG A 134 -33.62 93.34 11.75
N GLU A 135 -34.02 92.32 12.51
CA GLU A 135 -34.47 92.47 13.90
C GLU A 135 -33.29 92.71 14.87
N GLU A 136 -33.45 93.70 15.77
CA GLU A 136 -32.52 94.00 16.88
C GLU A 136 -32.86 93.17 18.14
N GLN A 137 -31.84 92.60 18.80
CA GLN A 137 -31.97 91.70 19.96
C GLN A 137 -32.24 92.43 21.29
N LYS A 138 -33.20 91.93 22.09
CA LYS A 138 -33.42 92.31 23.50
C LYS A 138 -32.63 91.40 24.46
N HIS A 139 -31.96 91.98 25.45
CA HIS A 139 -31.19 91.30 26.49
C HIS A 139 -32.10 90.86 27.66
N ILE A 140 -32.15 89.55 27.94
CA ILE A 140 -32.71 88.96 29.17
C ILE A 140 -31.53 88.59 30.09
N ASP A 141 -31.66 88.79 31.40
CA ASP A 141 -30.67 88.41 32.42
C ASP A 141 -30.79 86.89 32.72
N TYR A 142 -29.74 86.14 32.40
CA TYR A 142 -29.67 84.68 32.47
C TYR A 142 -28.82 84.17 33.65
N ASP A 143 -28.31 85.04 34.53
CA ASP A 143 -27.23 84.67 35.46
C ASP A 143 -27.62 83.58 36.48
N GLU A 144 -28.85 83.59 37.00
CA GLU A 144 -29.32 82.56 37.94
C GLU A 144 -29.57 81.19 37.29
N GLU A 145 -29.97 81.17 36.02
CA GLU A 145 -30.17 79.94 35.26
C GLU A 145 -28.82 79.35 34.84
N ILE A 146 -27.88 80.21 34.44
CA ILE A 146 -26.49 79.84 34.15
C ILE A 146 -25.84 79.20 35.38
N GLU A 147 -25.99 79.78 36.58
CA GLU A 147 -25.38 79.23 37.79
C GLU A 147 -26.01 77.88 38.22
N ARG A 148 -27.32 77.70 38.03
CA ARG A 148 -27.98 76.40 38.25
C ARG A 148 -27.48 75.34 37.28
N LEU A 149 -27.38 75.67 35.99
CA LEU A 149 -26.88 74.77 34.96
C LEU A 149 -25.41 74.40 35.20
N ARG A 150 -24.57 75.34 35.66
CA ARG A 150 -23.16 75.07 36.04
C ARG A 150 -23.05 74.03 37.15
N LYS A 151 -23.86 74.16 38.21
CA LYS A 151 -23.87 73.17 39.31
C LYS A 151 -24.32 71.79 38.86
N GLU A 152 -25.30 71.71 37.96
CA GLU A 152 -25.74 70.44 37.40
C GLU A 152 -24.68 69.83 36.46
N ILE A 153 -24.01 70.64 35.64
CA ILE A 153 -22.86 70.22 34.83
C ILE A 153 -21.76 69.64 35.72
N ASP A 154 -21.37 70.31 36.80
CA ASP A 154 -20.33 69.83 37.72
C ASP A 154 -20.71 68.50 38.38
N ARG A 155 -21.99 68.33 38.75
CA ARG A 155 -22.51 67.08 39.29
C ARG A 155 -22.43 65.97 38.25
N LEU A 156 -22.93 66.20 37.04
CA LEU A 156 -22.90 65.23 35.95
C LEU A 156 -21.46 64.86 35.56
N MET A 157 -20.54 65.82 35.54
CA MET A 157 -19.12 65.55 35.28
C MET A 157 -18.50 64.62 36.33
N LYS A 158 -18.84 64.79 37.62
CA LYS A 158 -18.38 63.88 38.68
C LYS A 158 -18.99 62.48 38.53
N GLU A 159 -20.25 62.38 38.14
CA GLU A 159 -20.92 61.10 37.89
C GLU A 159 -20.30 60.37 36.69
N VAL A 160 -20.04 61.09 35.59
CA VAL A 160 -19.35 60.56 34.41
C VAL A 160 -17.96 60.04 34.79
N ALA A 161 -17.15 60.83 35.51
CA ALA A 161 -15.81 60.40 35.95
C ALA A 161 -15.85 59.14 36.82
N SER A 162 -16.83 59.02 37.72
CA SER A 162 -17.04 57.83 38.53
C SER A 162 -17.40 56.60 37.68
N LYS A 163 -18.30 56.78 36.69
CA LYS A 163 -18.72 55.72 35.78
C LYS A 163 -17.61 55.29 34.83
N GLU A 164 -16.79 56.21 34.35
CA GLU A 164 -15.60 55.89 33.55
C GLU A 164 -14.60 55.01 34.31
N GLU A 165 -14.42 55.28 35.60
CA GLU A 165 -13.54 54.46 36.46
C GLU A 165 -14.13 53.07 36.71
N GLU A 166 -15.45 52.96 36.88
CA GLU A 166 -16.16 51.68 36.96
C GLU A 166 -15.99 50.87 35.66
N ILE A 167 -16.14 51.51 34.50
CA ILE A 167 -15.92 50.91 33.17
C ILE A 167 -14.48 50.40 33.03
N LYS A 168 -13.47 51.19 33.41
CA LYS A 168 -12.06 50.77 33.36
C LYS A 168 -11.80 49.51 34.20
N LYS A 169 -12.40 49.42 35.38
CA LYS A 169 -12.32 48.23 36.24
C LYS A 169 -12.99 47.02 35.61
N LEU A 170 -14.17 47.20 35.00
CA LEU A 170 -14.89 46.14 34.29
C LEU A 170 -14.09 45.64 33.08
N ILE A 171 -13.53 46.52 32.25
CA ILE A 171 -12.66 46.17 31.11
C ILE A 171 -11.47 45.33 31.60
N SER A 172 -10.80 45.76 32.66
CA SER A 172 -9.67 45.04 33.24
C SER A 172 -10.07 43.64 33.74
N SER A 173 -11.27 43.52 34.31
CA SER A 173 -11.84 42.23 34.75
C SER A 173 -12.18 41.32 33.57
N CYS A 174 -12.80 41.85 32.52
CA CYS A 174 -13.09 41.11 31.29
C CYS A 174 -11.82 40.59 30.63
N ASN A 175 -10.80 41.42 30.45
CA ASN A 175 -9.53 41.01 29.86
C ASN A 175 -8.87 39.86 30.63
N LYS A 176 -8.96 39.86 31.97
CA LYS A 176 -8.49 38.74 32.80
C LYS A 176 -9.30 37.47 32.56
N LYS A 177 -10.62 37.57 32.46
CA LYS A 177 -11.50 36.42 32.18
C LYS A 177 -11.27 35.85 30.78
N ASP A 178 -11.05 36.71 29.78
CA ASP A 178 -10.75 36.28 28.41
C ASP A 178 -9.46 35.46 28.34
N LYS A 179 -8.41 35.91 29.04
CA LYS A 179 -7.17 35.16 29.16
C LYS A 179 -7.39 33.78 29.81
N ILE A 180 -8.17 33.72 30.89
CA ILE A 180 -8.53 32.45 31.55
C ILE A 180 -9.31 31.52 30.59
N ILE A 181 -10.23 32.08 29.80
CA ILE A 181 -10.98 31.31 28.80
C ILE A 181 -10.05 30.75 27.73
N GLU A 182 -9.09 31.54 27.26
CA GLU A 182 -8.11 31.10 26.26
C GLU A 182 -7.22 29.97 26.79
N ASP A 183 -6.74 30.09 28.02
CA ASP A 183 -5.94 29.05 28.68
C ASP A 183 -6.75 27.76 28.87
N ARG A 184 -8.02 27.87 29.32
CA ARG A 184 -8.92 26.72 29.43
C ARG A 184 -9.21 26.06 28.08
N LYS A 185 -9.34 26.82 26.99
CA LYS A 185 -9.49 26.26 25.64
C LYS A 185 -8.26 25.43 25.24
N LYS A 186 -7.05 25.92 25.56
CA LYS A 186 -5.80 25.17 25.30
C LYS A 186 -5.76 23.87 26.11
N ASP A 187 -6.17 23.90 27.38
CA ASP A 187 -6.21 22.70 28.22
C ASP A 187 -7.26 21.69 27.76
N ILE A 188 -8.45 22.14 27.33
CA ILE A 188 -9.46 21.29 26.69
C ILE A 188 -8.89 20.62 25.43
N GLY A 189 -8.16 21.36 24.60
CA GLY A 189 -7.49 20.80 23.43
C GLY A 189 -6.50 19.68 23.79
N LYS A 190 -5.68 19.89 24.83
CA LYS A 190 -4.75 18.86 25.32
C LYS A 190 -5.48 17.63 25.86
N LEU A 191 -6.56 17.82 26.61
CA LEU A 191 -7.36 16.73 27.16
C LEU A 191 -8.06 15.93 26.06
N ASN A 192 -8.62 16.60 25.05
CA ASN A 192 -9.23 15.93 23.90
C ASN A 192 -8.21 15.09 23.12
N ASN A 193 -7.00 15.60 22.90
CA ASN A 193 -5.95 14.82 22.25
C ASN A 193 -5.56 13.57 23.07
N LYS A 194 -5.46 13.69 24.40
CA LYS A 194 -5.24 12.54 25.29
C LYS A 194 -6.39 11.54 25.25
N LEU A 195 -7.64 12.02 25.20
CA LEU A 195 -8.83 11.17 25.11
C LEU A 195 -8.81 10.36 23.81
N VAL A 196 -8.53 11.00 22.67
CA VAL A 196 -8.42 10.31 21.37
C VAL A 196 -7.31 9.27 21.38
N ALA A 197 -6.13 9.60 21.93
CA ALA A 197 -5.03 8.64 22.06
C ALA A 197 -5.42 7.43 22.93
N SER A 198 -6.11 7.66 24.06
CA SER A 198 -6.59 6.59 24.94
C SER A 198 -7.66 5.71 24.28
N GLN A 199 -8.56 6.30 23.48
CA GLN A 199 -9.57 5.56 22.73
C GLN A 199 -8.95 4.69 21.64
N ASN A 200 -7.92 5.18 20.95
CA ASN A 200 -7.18 4.38 19.98
C ASN A 200 -6.45 3.21 20.66
N GLY A 201 -5.77 3.47 21.79
CA GLY A 201 -5.14 2.42 22.58
C GLY A 201 -6.13 1.37 23.10
N GLN A 202 -7.35 1.79 23.48
CA GLN A 202 -8.41 0.84 23.86
C GLN A 202 -8.81 -0.06 22.68
N LYS A 203 -9.02 0.50 21.48
CA LYS A 203 -9.34 -0.28 20.28
C LYS A 203 -8.25 -1.29 19.93
N GLU A 204 -6.98 -0.89 20.00
CA GLU A 204 -5.85 -1.81 19.77
C GLU A 204 -5.83 -2.97 20.78
N LEU A 205 -6.15 -2.68 22.05
CA LEU A 205 -6.26 -3.72 23.07
C LEU A 205 -7.45 -4.66 22.82
N GLU A 206 -8.61 -4.14 22.41
CA GLU A 206 -9.78 -4.93 22.04
C GLU A 206 -9.49 -5.86 20.85
N GLU A 207 -8.78 -5.38 19.83
CA GLU A 207 -8.34 -6.19 18.69
C GLU A 207 -7.36 -7.31 19.12
N ARG A 208 -6.41 -7.01 20.04
CA ARG A 208 -5.52 -8.04 20.59
C ARG A 208 -6.28 -9.09 21.41
N ILE A 209 -7.26 -8.68 22.21
CA ILE A 209 -8.09 -9.62 22.98
C ILE A 209 -8.82 -10.57 22.04
N LYS A 210 -9.44 -10.04 20.97
CA LYS A 210 -10.12 -10.87 19.98
C LYS A 210 -9.17 -11.88 19.31
N GLY A 211 -7.97 -11.44 18.92
CA GLY A 211 -6.97 -12.36 18.37
C GLY A 211 -6.55 -13.47 19.33
N LEU A 212 -6.44 -13.16 20.64
CA LEU A 212 -6.18 -14.17 21.67
C LEU A 212 -7.36 -15.14 21.87
N GLU A 213 -8.59 -14.66 21.77
CA GLU A 213 -9.79 -15.51 21.83
C GLU A 213 -9.85 -16.49 20.65
N ASP A 214 -9.53 -16.02 19.44
CA ASP A 214 -9.45 -16.86 18.24
C ASP A 214 -8.38 -17.95 18.41
N LEU A 215 -7.17 -17.58 18.89
CA LEU A 215 -6.09 -18.54 19.17
C LEU A 215 -6.49 -19.58 20.24
N ILE A 216 -7.18 -19.16 21.30
CA ILE A 216 -7.70 -20.09 22.33
C ILE A 216 -8.69 -21.09 21.71
N SER A 217 -9.53 -20.64 20.77
CA SER A 217 -10.49 -21.51 20.07
C SER A 217 -9.76 -22.55 19.22
N GLU A 218 -8.74 -22.15 18.47
CA GLU A 218 -7.92 -23.05 17.65
C GLU A 218 -7.18 -24.07 18.51
N LEU A 219 -6.55 -23.63 19.60
CA LEU A 219 -5.86 -24.53 20.54
C LEU A 219 -6.82 -25.55 21.17
N ARG A 220 -8.04 -25.16 21.50
CA ARG A 220 -9.07 -26.10 21.98
C ARG A 220 -9.43 -27.14 20.93
N SER A 221 -9.56 -26.74 19.66
CA SER A 221 -9.83 -27.68 18.57
C SER A 221 -8.69 -28.69 18.38
N LEU A 222 -7.44 -28.21 18.48
CA LEU A 222 -6.26 -29.07 18.41
C LEU A 222 -6.21 -30.07 19.57
N ILE A 223 -6.49 -29.64 20.80
CA ILE A 223 -6.56 -30.52 21.97
C ILE A 223 -7.57 -31.65 21.73
N VAL A 224 -8.78 -31.34 21.27
CA VAL A 224 -9.81 -32.36 20.97
C VAL A 224 -9.33 -33.34 19.88
N SER A 225 -8.64 -32.86 18.85
CA SER A 225 -8.08 -33.73 17.82
C SER A 225 -7.01 -34.69 18.39
N LEU A 226 -6.10 -34.16 19.22
CA LEU A 226 -5.04 -34.93 19.85
C LEU A 226 -5.59 -35.98 20.82
N GLU A 227 -6.60 -35.63 21.62
CA GLU A 227 -7.31 -36.58 22.49
C GLU A 227 -7.93 -37.73 21.68
N GLY A 228 -8.49 -37.43 20.50
CA GLY A 228 -8.99 -38.44 19.57
C GLY A 228 -7.89 -39.36 19.03
N GLN A 229 -6.72 -38.80 18.70
CA GLN A 229 -5.57 -39.60 18.23
C GLN A 229 -5.01 -40.50 19.33
N ILE A 230 -4.91 -40.00 20.58
CA ILE A 230 -4.48 -40.79 21.74
C ILE A 230 -5.44 -41.96 21.96
N THR A 231 -6.75 -41.70 21.94
CA THR A 231 -7.78 -42.74 22.09
C THR A 231 -7.66 -43.83 21.02
N ALA A 232 -7.40 -43.45 19.77
CA ALA A 232 -7.20 -44.39 18.67
C ALA A 232 -5.90 -45.20 18.82
N ALA A 233 -4.82 -44.57 19.30
CA ALA A 233 -3.55 -45.23 19.58
C ALA A 233 -3.68 -46.25 20.72
N ASP A 234 -4.38 -45.89 21.80
CA ASP A 234 -4.64 -46.79 22.92
C ASP A 234 -5.45 -48.02 22.49
N SER A 235 -6.46 -47.84 21.63
CA SER A 235 -7.24 -48.96 21.07
C SER A 235 -6.38 -49.90 20.20
N LYS A 236 -5.47 -49.35 19.40
CA LYS A 236 -4.51 -50.15 18.62
C LYS A 236 -3.54 -50.90 19.54
N TYR A 237 -3.04 -50.25 20.59
CA TYR A 237 -2.15 -50.86 21.56
C TYR A 237 -2.81 -52.04 22.28
N ALA A 238 -4.06 -51.88 22.72
CA ALA A 238 -4.85 -52.96 23.32
C ALA A 238 -4.98 -54.16 22.37
N THR A 239 -5.27 -53.91 21.09
CA THR A 239 -5.37 -54.96 20.06
C THR A 239 -4.05 -55.69 19.85
N LEU A 240 -2.93 -54.95 19.82
CA LEU A 240 -1.60 -55.52 19.68
C LEU A 240 -1.18 -56.35 20.90
N ASP A 241 -1.56 -55.93 22.11
CA ASP A 241 -1.30 -56.71 23.33
C ASP A 241 -2.08 -58.03 23.35
N GLU A 242 -3.34 -58.03 22.89
CA GLU A 242 -4.11 -59.27 22.71
C GLU A 242 -3.47 -60.20 21.66
N LEU A 243 -3.04 -59.66 20.52
CA LEU A 243 -2.37 -60.44 19.48
C LEU A 243 -1.06 -61.04 20.01
N LYS A 244 -0.27 -60.26 20.77
CA LYS A 244 0.95 -60.74 21.42
C LYS A 244 0.67 -61.93 22.32
N LYS A 245 -0.37 -61.86 23.17
CA LYS A 245 -0.77 -62.98 24.04
C LYS A 245 -1.17 -64.22 23.22
N ARG A 246 -1.88 -64.03 22.10
CA ARG A 246 -2.27 -65.13 21.21
C ARG A 246 -1.07 -65.82 20.57
N ILE A 247 -0.15 -65.04 19.98
CA ILE A 247 1.08 -65.57 19.37
C ILE A 247 1.94 -66.31 20.42
N GLN A 248 2.02 -65.81 21.65
CA GLN A 248 2.74 -66.49 22.73
C GLN A 248 2.14 -67.87 23.05
N ASN A 249 0.80 -67.97 23.06
CA ASN A 249 0.11 -69.25 23.24
C ASN A 249 0.33 -70.20 22.06
N ASP A 250 0.21 -69.69 20.82
CA ASP A 250 0.42 -70.50 19.61
C ASP A 250 1.86 -71.02 19.53
N TYR A 251 2.84 -70.21 19.91
CA TYR A 251 4.24 -70.63 20.02
C TYR A 251 4.42 -71.76 21.03
N LEU A 252 3.80 -71.66 22.21
CA LEU A 252 3.85 -72.73 23.23
C LEU A 252 3.23 -74.02 22.70
N GLN A 253 2.09 -73.95 22.01
CA GLN A 253 1.46 -75.11 21.38
C GLN A 253 2.33 -75.73 20.30
N LEU A 254 2.84 -74.92 19.36
CA LEU A 254 3.69 -75.38 18.27
C LEU A 254 4.98 -76.03 18.78
N LYS A 255 5.57 -75.48 19.85
CA LYS A 255 6.74 -76.06 20.50
C LYS A 255 6.47 -77.48 21.02
N GLU A 256 5.31 -77.70 21.64
CA GLU A 256 4.88 -79.04 22.07
C GLU A 256 4.59 -79.96 20.87
N THR A 257 3.98 -79.46 19.80
CA THR A 257 3.76 -80.24 18.56
C THR A 257 5.07 -80.67 17.91
N ILE A 258 6.05 -79.77 17.76
CA ILE A 258 7.39 -80.08 17.23
C ILE A 258 8.07 -81.16 18.08
N LYS A 259 7.95 -81.06 19.41
CA LYS A 259 8.50 -82.06 20.33
C LYS A 259 7.85 -83.43 20.12
N SER A 260 6.54 -83.48 19.85
CA SER A 260 5.83 -84.71 19.49
C SER A 260 6.30 -85.27 18.16
N LEU A 261 6.32 -84.46 17.10
CA LEU A 261 6.73 -84.87 15.75
C LEU A 261 8.19 -85.34 15.70
N ARG A 262 9.10 -84.72 16.47
CA ARG A 262 10.48 -85.21 16.57
C ARG A 262 10.54 -86.64 17.10
N LYS A 263 9.75 -86.96 18.13
CA LYS A 263 9.66 -88.35 18.63
C LYS A 263 9.13 -89.31 17.56
N GLU A 264 8.19 -88.86 16.74
CA GLU A 264 7.62 -89.65 15.64
C GLU A 264 8.62 -89.86 14.50
N ILE A 265 9.35 -88.81 14.08
CA ILE A 265 10.45 -88.89 13.11
C ILE A 265 11.52 -89.87 13.61
N ASP A 266 11.94 -89.77 14.86
CA ASP A 266 12.91 -90.71 15.43
C ASP A 266 12.39 -92.15 15.41
N SER A 267 11.08 -92.36 15.55
CA SER A 267 10.44 -93.66 15.36
C SER A 267 10.50 -94.12 13.89
N LYS A 268 10.12 -93.26 12.95
CA LYS A 268 10.09 -93.58 11.51
C LYS A 268 11.48 -93.74 10.89
N GLN A 269 12.47 -92.97 11.32
CA GLN A 269 13.85 -93.14 10.87
C GLN A 269 14.41 -94.49 11.31
N ARG A 270 14.05 -94.96 12.51
CA ARG A 270 14.35 -96.34 12.95
C ARG A 270 13.66 -97.40 12.08
N GLU A 271 12.52 -97.09 11.49
CA GLU A 271 11.79 -97.96 10.56
C GLU A 271 12.44 -97.96 9.16
N ILE A 272 12.75 -96.78 8.59
CA ILE A 272 13.44 -96.62 7.31
C ILE A 272 14.80 -97.29 7.33
N ASN A 273 15.57 -97.14 8.42
CA ASN A 273 16.88 -97.79 8.52
C ASN A 273 16.77 -99.32 8.46
N ARG A 274 15.64 -99.92 8.89
CA ARG A 274 15.39 -101.36 8.68
C ARG A 274 15.10 -101.67 7.21
N TYR A 275 14.26 -100.87 6.55
CA TYR A 275 13.91 -101.09 5.14
C TYR A 275 15.08 -100.83 4.17
N MET A 276 15.97 -99.87 4.48
CA MET A 276 17.16 -99.57 3.67
C MET A 276 18.24 -100.64 3.74
N GLU A 277 18.20 -101.53 4.74
CA GLU A 277 19.04 -102.75 4.75
C GLU A 277 18.54 -103.79 3.73
N ASP A 278 17.29 -103.71 3.26
CA ASP A 278 16.65 -104.78 2.48
C ASP A 278 16.70 -104.62 0.93
N GLU A 279 16.68 -103.43 0.31
CA GLU A 279 16.63 -103.33 -1.18
C GLU A 279 17.34 -102.10 -1.81
N ARG A 280 18.07 -102.32 -2.93
CA ARG A 280 18.69 -101.28 -3.80
C ARG A 280 17.95 -101.17 -5.14
N MET A 281 17.38 -100.01 -5.52
CA MET A 281 17.38 -99.55 -6.94
C MET A 281 16.99 -98.08 -7.21
N LYS A 282 17.46 -97.63 -8.38
CA LYS A 282 17.47 -96.29 -9.02
C LYS A 282 16.12 -95.86 -9.62
N ILE A 283 15.90 -94.54 -9.75
CA ILE A 283 14.97 -93.97 -10.75
C ILE A 283 15.59 -92.75 -11.46
N VAL A 284 15.39 -92.68 -12.78
CA VAL A 284 15.72 -91.61 -13.74
C VAL A 284 14.42 -90.92 -14.19
N ILE A 285 14.43 -89.61 -14.46
CA ILE A 285 13.27 -88.85 -14.98
C ILE A 285 13.65 -88.10 -16.28
N PRO A 286 12.82 -88.12 -17.35
CA PRO A 286 13.05 -87.39 -18.61
C PRO A 286 12.21 -86.11 -18.80
N SER A 287 12.82 -85.17 -19.56
CA SER A 287 12.36 -84.13 -20.51
C SER A 287 10.88 -83.69 -20.55
N SER A 288 10.55 -82.41 -20.34
CA SER A 288 10.69 -81.22 -21.23
C SER A 288 9.43 -80.84 -22.03
N SER A 289 8.45 -80.28 -21.32
CA SER A 289 7.53 -79.24 -21.82
C SER A 289 7.51 -77.99 -20.91
N ASP A 290 8.33 -77.98 -19.85
CA ASP A 290 8.29 -76.99 -18.77
C ASP A 290 9.14 -75.73 -18.98
N TYR A 291 9.80 -75.51 -20.11
CA TYR A 291 11.00 -74.63 -20.17
C TYR A 291 10.80 -73.19 -19.61
N THR A 292 9.62 -72.58 -19.75
CA THR A 292 9.33 -71.22 -19.21
C THR A 292 8.88 -71.21 -17.74
N ILE A 293 8.19 -72.25 -17.27
CA ILE A 293 7.86 -72.46 -15.85
C ILE A 293 9.11 -72.92 -15.08
N ASN A 294 9.95 -73.71 -15.74
CA ASN A 294 11.21 -74.26 -15.25
C ASN A 294 12.27 -73.16 -15.13
N MET A 295 12.34 -72.19 -16.03
CA MET A 295 13.24 -71.05 -15.88
C MET A 295 12.92 -70.22 -14.62
N ASN A 296 11.64 -69.88 -14.40
CA ASN A 296 11.22 -69.14 -13.20
C ASN A 296 11.43 -69.97 -11.93
N ASN A 297 11.05 -71.25 -11.93
CA ASN A 297 11.28 -72.14 -10.78
C ASN A 297 12.78 -72.39 -10.51
N ARG A 298 13.64 -72.29 -11.53
CA ARG A 298 15.10 -72.47 -11.40
C ARG A 298 15.79 -71.20 -10.89
N ILE A 299 15.33 -70.02 -11.32
CA ILE A 299 15.71 -68.74 -10.71
C ILE A 299 15.29 -68.72 -9.24
N GLU A 300 14.04 -69.09 -8.94
CA GLU A 300 13.52 -69.20 -7.58
C GLU A 300 14.27 -70.24 -6.73
N GLY A 301 14.61 -71.39 -7.31
CA GLY A 301 15.43 -72.42 -6.67
C GLY A 301 16.84 -71.95 -6.34
N LEU A 302 17.47 -71.17 -7.23
CA LEU A 302 18.77 -70.55 -7.01
C LEU A 302 18.69 -69.45 -5.93
N ILE A 303 17.63 -68.65 -5.92
CA ILE A 303 17.37 -67.66 -4.86
C ILE A 303 17.27 -68.36 -3.50
N ILE A 304 16.47 -69.44 -3.40
CA ILE A 304 16.33 -70.22 -2.17
C ILE A 304 17.67 -70.85 -1.77
N GLN A 305 18.41 -71.44 -2.70
CA GLN A 305 19.73 -72.03 -2.44
C GLN A 305 20.70 -71.00 -1.87
N LYS A 306 20.73 -69.79 -2.44
CA LYS A 306 21.59 -68.71 -1.97
C LYS A 306 21.15 -68.22 -0.59
N MET A 307 19.85 -68.04 -0.38
CA MET A 307 19.28 -67.66 0.92
C MET A 307 19.55 -68.69 2.03
N LEU A 308 19.65 -69.98 1.70
CA LEU A 308 20.03 -71.02 2.66
C LEU A 308 21.50 -70.96 3.11
N GLN A 309 22.36 -70.24 2.37
CA GLN A 309 23.77 -70.06 2.73
C GLN A 309 23.98 -68.93 3.76
N GLY A 310 22.96 -68.12 4.04
CA GLY A 310 23.03 -67.02 5.01
C GLY A 310 22.16 -65.83 4.64
N LYS A 311 22.35 -64.71 5.35
CA LYS A 311 21.71 -63.44 4.99
C LYS A 311 22.32 -62.94 3.68
N ASN A 312 21.47 -62.71 2.69
CA ASN A 312 21.87 -62.15 1.41
C ASN A 312 21.00 -60.93 1.13
N ASP A 313 21.60 -59.81 0.73
CA ASP A 313 20.85 -58.67 0.21
C ASP A 313 20.44 -58.91 -1.26
N VAL A 314 19.61 -58.01 -1.79
CA VAL A 314 19.10 -58.12 -3.17
C VAL A 314 20.23 -58.01 -4.19
N ASP A 315 21.29 -57.26 -3.91
CA ASP A 315 22.44 -57.08 -4.80
C ASP A 315 23.27 -58.38 -4.90
N GLN A 316 23.50 -59.05 -3.78
CA GLN A 316 24.16 -60.34 -3.70
C GLN A 316 23.37 -61.45 -4.41
N LEU A 317 22.04 -61.38 -4.39
CA LEU A 317 21.18 -62.29 -5.14
C LEU A 317 21.24 -62.02 -6.65
N VAL A 318 21.33 -60.75 -7.07
CA VAL A 318 21.50 -60.37 -8.48
C VAL A 318 22.85 -60.85 -9.00
N GLU A 319 23.92 -60.62 -8.26
CA GLU A 319 25.28 -61.05 -8.63
C GLU A 319 25.36 -62.58 -8.71
N PHE A 320 24.82 -63.30 -7.72
CA PHE A 320 24.79 -64.75 -7.72
C PHE A 320 24.00 -65.34 -8.89
N LEU A 321 22.86 -64.76 -9.25
CA LEU A 321 22.08 -65.21 -10.39
C LEU A 321 22.81 -64.91 -11.71
N LEU A 322 23.50 -63.77 -11.81
CA LEU A 322 24.33 -63.42 -12.95
C LEU A 322 25.49 -64.42 -13.15
N GLU A 323 26.18 -64.79 -12.07
CA GLU A 323 27.22 -65.83 -12.08
C GLU A 323 26.69 -67.20 -12.52
N ASN A 324 25.41 -67.49 -12.24
CA ASN A 324 24.72 -68.70 -12.66
C ASN A 324 24.04 -68.56 -14.05
N GLY A 325 24.33 -67.50 -14.80
CA GLY A 325 23.88 -67.29 -16.18
C GLY A 325 22.49 -66.66 -16.32
N TYR A 326 21.92 -66.10 -15.26
CA TYR A 326 20.60 -65.47 -15.24
C TYR A 326 20.72 -63.95 -15.02
N SER A 327 20.34 -63.16 -16.03
CA SER A 327 20.26 -61.70 -15.93
C SER A 327 18.87 -61.29 -15.44
N VAL A 328 18.76 -60.83 -14.19
CA VAL A 328 17.49 -60.40 -13.56
C VAL A 328 17.63 -59.05 -12.86
N SER A 329 16.58 -58.23 -12.90
CA SER A 329 16.50 -56.93 -12.21
C SER A 329 16.13 -57.08 -10.73
N LYS A 330 16.41 -56.07 -9.89
CA LYS A 330 16.00 -56.05 -8.48
C LYS A 330 14.49 -56.25 -8.30
N ASN A 331 13.67 -55.69 -9.19
CA ASN A 331 12.21 -55.89 -9.16
C ASN A 331 11.78 -57.28 -9.66
N GLU A 332 12.51 -57.91 -10.58
CA GLU A 332 12.31 -59.33 -10.91
C GLU A 332 12.71 -60.22 -9.74
N ILE A 333 13.81 -59.94 -9.04
CA ILE A 333 14.16 -60.63 -7.79
C ILE A 333 13.07 -60.42 -6.74
N ARG A 334 12.56 -59.20 -6.53
CA ARG A 334 11.45 -58.95 -5.59
C ARG A 334 10.18 -59.70 -5.99
N ARG A 335 9.87 -59.80 -7.28
CA ARG A 335 8.74 -60.62 -7.78
C ARG A 335 8.97 -62.11 -7.56
N HIS A 336 10.17 -62.62 -7.80
CA HIS A 336 10.52 -64.01 -7.51
C HIS A 336 10.57 -64.28 -6.00
N LEU A 337 11.05 -63.35 -5.17
CA LEU A 337 11.01 -63.43 -3.72
C LEU A 337 9.57 -63.42 -3.19
N ASN A 338 8.70 -62.58 -3.74
CA ASN A 338 7.27 -62.59 -3.42
C ASN A 338 6.62 -63.90 -3.91
N SER A 339 6.96 -64.39 -5.10
CA SER A 339 6.45 -65.69 -5.58
C SER A 339 6.96 -66.87 -4.74
N VAL A 340 8.23 -66.84 -4.31
CA VAL A 340 8.83 -67.81 -3.39
C VAL A 340 8.19 -67.72 -2.01
N LYS A 341 7.93 -66.50 -1.51
CA LYS A 341 7.21 -66.23 -0.25
C LYS A 341 5.80 -66.83 -0.32
N ASP A 342 5.08 -66.60 -1.41
CA ASP A 342 3.74 -67.12 -1.65
C ASP A 342 3.73 -68.65 -1.80
N LYS A 343 4.71 -69.22 -2.51
CA LYS A 343 4.84 -70.67 -2.74
C LYS A 343 5.32 -71.44 -1.52
N LEU A 344 6.20 -70.87 -0.71
CA LEU A 344 6.78 -71.55 0.45
C LEU A 344 5.91 -71.46 1.70
N ARG A 345 4.90 -70.57 1.77
CA ARG A 345 4.04 -70.36 2.95
C ARG A 345 4.83 -70.41 4.28
N LEU A 346 6.05 -69.89 4.26
CA LEU A 346 6.90 -69.77 5.43
C LEU A 346 6.73 -68.34 5.93
N GLU A 347 6.12 -68.22 7.11
CA GLU A 347 6.08 -66.99 7.89
C GLU A 347 7.52 -66.56 8.21
N TYR A 348 8.10 -65.76 7.33
CA TYR A 348 9.25 -64.95 7.65
C TYR A 348 8.73 -63.57 8.02
N ARG A 349 8.94 -63.19 9.29
CA ARG A 349 8.77 -61.82 9.77
C ARG A 349 9.56 -60.90 8.85
N GLU A 350 8.85 -59.97 8.22
CA GLU A 350 9.44 -58.77 7.64
C GLU A 350 10.25 -58.07 8.72
N GLN A 351 11.58 -58.17 8.62
CA GLN A 351 12.43 -57.11 9.12
C GLN A 351 12.77 -56.23 7.93
N GLU A 352 12.26 -55.02 8.05
CA GLU A 352 12.64 -53.82 7.33
C GLU A 352 12.31 -53.88 5.84
N ASN A 353 11.09 -53.42 5.56
CA ASN A 353 10.94 -52.38 4.56
C ASN A 353 12.22 -51.54 4.57
N ILE A 354 12.98 -51.57 3.48
CA ILE A 354 13.82 -50.43 3.15
C ILE A 354 12.79 -49.33 2.90
N ALA A 355 12.38 -48.68 3.99
CA ALA A 355 12.00 -47.31 3.93
C ALA A 355 13.16 -46.67 3.15
N VAL A 356 12.85 -46.16 1.96
CA VAL A 356 13.50 -44.90 1.62
C VAL A 356 13.15 -44.05 2.82
N ASP A 357 14.14 -43.82 3.69
CA ASP A 357 13.97 -43.03 4.90
C ASP A 357 13.10 -41.85 4.50
N GLU A 358 11.83 -41.85 4.92
CA GLU A 358 10.98 -40.65 4.86
C GLU A 358 11.48 -39.73 5.97
N GLU A 359 12.79 -39.49 5.97
CA GLU A 359 13.53 -38.72 6.96
C GLU A 359 12.93 -37.32 6.97
N ASP A 360 12.56 -36.94 8.19
CA ASP A 360 12.54 -35.62 8.82
C ASP A 360 12.88 -34.42 7.93
N PHE A 361 12.23 -33.28 8.21
CA PHE A 361 12.54 -31.98 7.62
C PHE A 361 14.05 -31.77 7.49
N TYR A 362 14.60 -31.96 6.28
CA TYR A 362 16.04 -31.88 6.06
C TYR A 362 16.45 -30.45 6.35
N THR A 363 17.31 -30.27 7.36
CA THR A 363 17.81 -28.94 7.69
C THR A 363 19.23 -28.81 7.14
N TYR A 364 19.40 -27.92 6.18
CA TYR A 364 20.70 -27.58 5.63
C TYR A 364 21.20 -26.28 6.27
N THR A 365 22.42 -26.30 6.76
CA THR A 365 23.05 -25.12 7.35
C THR A 365 24.00 -24.48 6.36
N ILE A 366 23.76 -23.20 6.06
CA ILE A 366 24.71 -22.35 5.35
C ILE A 366 25.65 -21.73 6.40
N ASN A 367 26.94 -22.02 6.26
CA ASN A 367 27.98 -21.37 7.05
C ASN A 367 28.19 -19.95 6.54
N VAL A 368 27.62 -18.98 7.25
CA VAL A 368 27.83 -17.56 7.00
C VAL A 368 29.19 -17.16 7.61
N PRO A 369 30.12 -16.56 6.85
CA PRO A 369 31.42 -16.16 7.40
C PRO A 369 31.24 -15.15 8.55
N GLU A 370 32.04 -15.29 9.60
CA GLU A 370 32.00 -14.38 10.76
C GLU A 370 32.10 -12.92 10.32
N ASN A 371 31.23 -12.06 10.87
CA ASN A 371 31.11 -10.62 10.55
C ASN A 371 30.56 -10.28 9.16
N SER A 372 30.03 -11.24 8.39
CA SER A 372 29.33 -10.93 7.13
C SER A 372 28.02 -10.20 7.40
N ARG A 373 27.85 -9.01 6.82
CA ARG A 373 26.60 -8.24 6.92
C ARG A 373 25.47 -8.81 6.07
N TYR A 374 25.82 -9.60 5.05
CA TYR A 374 24.85 -10.23 4.17
C TYR A 374 25.41 -11.51 3.55
N TYR A 375 24.53 -12.34 3.01
CA TYR A 375 24.84 -13.52 2.22
C TYR A 375 24.00 -13.53 0.94
N ASP A 376 24.67 -13.64 -0.21
CA ASP A 376 24.01 -13.69 -1.52
C ASP A 376 23.85 -15.16 -1.97
N LEU A 377 22.63 -15.54 -2.38
CA LEU A 377 22.31 -16.87 -2.90
C LEU A 377 21.43 -16.78 -4.15
N MET A 378 21.53 -17.78 -5.03
CA MET A 378 20.68 -17.93 -6.20
C MET A 378 19.66 -19.03 -5.96
N VAL A 379 18.40 -18.81 -6.31
CA VAL A 379 17.35 -19.84 -6.29
C VAL A 379 16.80 -20.05 -7.68
N VAL A 380 16.84 -21.30 -8.12
CA VAL A 380 16.32 -21.79 -9.39
C VAL A 380 15.33 -22.92 -9.11
N SER A 381 14.46 -23.24 -10.07
CA SER A 381 13.53 -24.37 -9.93
C SER A 381 13.34 -25.08 -11.26
N ASP A 382 13.01 -26.36 -11.20
CA ASP A 382 12.59 -27.18 -12.33
C ASP A 382 13.51 -27.10 -13.55
N PHE A 383 14.77 -27.51 -13.37
CA PHE A 383 15.70 -27.67 -14.48
C PHE A 383 15.21 -28.72 -15.49
N HIS A 384 14.53 -29.77 -15.02
CA HIS A 384 14.03 -30.88 -15.82
C HIS A 384 15.07 -31.39 -16.82
N LEU A 385 16.26 -31.75 -16.32
CA LEU A 385 17.32 -32.29 -17.15
C LEU A 385 16.86 -33.61 -17.77
N THR A 386 16.67 -33.62 -19.08
CA THR A 386 16.29 -34.81 -19.87
C THR A 386 17.43 -35.27 -20.79
N SER A 387 18.38 -34.36 -21.06
CA SER A 387 19.53 -34.53 -21.96
C SER A 387 20.69 -33.63 -21.48
N PHE A 388 21.85 -33.73 -22.13
CA PHE A 388 22.99 -32.82 -21.97
C PHE A 388 23.44 -32.36 -23.36
N ASP A 389 22.51 -31.72 -24.05
CA ASP A 389 22.78 -31.00 -25.29
C ASP A 389 23.45 -29.65 -24.99
N LYS A 390 23.88 -28.98 -26.06
CA LYS A 390 24.66 -27.73 -25.96
C LYS A 390 23.86 -26.62 -25.25
N ASP A 391 22.56 -26.58 -25.47
CA ASP A 391 21.67 -25.57 -24.90
C ASP A 391 21.52 -25.75 -23.38
N ILE A 392 21.40 -27.00 -22.89
CA ILE A 392 21.38 -27.28 -21.45
C ILE A 392 22.68 -26.86 -20.78
N ILE A 393 23.83 -27.19 -21.37
CA ILE A 393 25.12 -26.84 -20.79
C ILE A 393 25.29 -25.32 -20.75
N GLN A 394 24.93 -24.63 -21.84
CA GLN A 394 24.95 -23.17 -21.89
C GLN A 394 24.03 -22.55 -20.83
N ASP A 395 22.84 -23.11 -20.64
CA ASP A 395 21.90 -22.69 -19.59
C ASP A 395 22.49 -22.80 -18.18
N MET A 396 23.25 -23.86 -17.90
CA MET A 396 23.93 -24.06 -16.61
C MET A 396 25.16 -23.15 -16.46
N ASP A 397 25.93 -22.95 -17.53
CA ASP A 397 27.05 -22.00 -17.55
C ASP A 397 26.56 -20.58 -17.26
N LEU A 398 25.42 -20.17 -17.83
CA LEU A 398 24.83 -18.84 -17.59
C LEU A 398 24.56 -18.57 -16.09
N ILE A 399 24.04 -19.55 -15.34
CA ILE A 399 23.81 -19.40 -13.90
C ILE A 399 25.14 -19.33 -13.16
N ASN A 400 26.04 -20.26 -13.45
CA ASN A 400 27.35 -20.33 -12.81
C ASN A 400 28.17 -19.06 -13.05
N ASP A 401 28.17 -18.53 -14.27
CA ASP A 401 28.89 -17.31 -14.63
C ASP A 401 28.27 -16.07 -13.98
N TYR A 402 26.93 -16.00 -13.92
CA TYR A 402 26.25 -14.95 -13.18
C TYR A 402 26.64 -14.99 -11.70
N CYS A 403 26.56 -16.17 -11.08
CA CYS A 403 26.88 -16.35 -9.65
C CYS A 403 28.35 -15.99 -9.36
N ALA A 404 29.29 -16.48 -10.18
CA ALA A 404 30.69 -16.13 -10.07
C ALA A 404 30.93 -14.61 -10.20
N SER A 405 30.26 -13.95 -11.16
CA SER A 405 30.39 -12.51 -11.38
C SER A 405 29.83 -11.65 -10.23
N LYS A 406 28.92 -12.23 -9.42
CA LYS A 406 28.25 -11.56 -8.30
C LYS A 406 28.80 -11.98 -6.93
N GLY A 407 29.74 -12.93 -6.89
CA GLY A 407 30.24 -13.49 -5.63
C GLY A 407 29.20 -14.34 -4.89
N ILE A 408 28.22 -14.89 -5.62
CA ILE A 408 27.24 -15.83 -5.07
C ILE A 408 27.91 -17.21 -4.98
N SER A 409 28.00 -17.75 -3.78
CA SER A 409 28.63 -19.06 -3.51
C SER A 409 27.64 -20.22 -3.43
N THR A 410 26.34 -19.95 -3.44
CA THR A 410 25.31 -21.01 -3.26
C THR A 410 24.17 -20.84 -4.27
N ILE A 411 23.90 -21.92 -5.00
CA ILE A 411 22.75 -22.06 -5.90
C ILE A 411 21.83 -23.12 -5.29
N ILE A 412 20.58 -22.76 -5.01
CA ILE A 412 19.54 -23.65 -4.53
C ILE A 412 18.62 -24.01 -5.69
N ASN A 413 18.53 -25.29 -6.01
CA ASN A 413 17.47 -25.81 -6.87
C ASN A 413 16.28 -26.24 -6.01
N ALA A 414 15.17 -25.50 -6.11
CA ALA A 414 13.93 -25.75 -5.42
C ALA A 414 12.99 -26.61 -6.26
N GLY A 415 13.40 -27.82 -6.69
CA GLY A 415 12.48 -28.68 -7.44
C GLY A 415 13.06 -29.68 -8.42
N ASP A 416 12.30 -30.00 -9.47
CA ASP A 416 12.61 -31.12 -10.36
C ASP A 416 13.95 -30.90 -11.09
N PHE A 417 15.01 -31.54 -10.60
CA PHE A 417 16.34 -31.40 -11.18
C PHE A 417 16.43 -32.23 -12.46
N PHE A 418 15.97 -33.47 -12.40
CA PHE A 418 15.85 -34.40 -13.50
C PHE A 418 14.41 -34.49 -14.02
N SER A 419 14.25 -35.00 -15.25
CA SER A 419 12.93 -35.40 -15.74
C SER A 419 13.05 -36.55 -16.74
N LEU A 420 12.23 -37.59 -16.54
CA LEU A 420 12.10 -38.69 -17.50
C LEU A 420 10.96 -38.40 -18.49
N SER A 421 11.22 -38.57 -19.78
CA SER A 421 10.15 -38.59 -20.79
C SER A 421 9.23 -39.80 -20.53
N ARG A 422 7.91 -39.57 -20.54
CA ARG A 422 6.78 -40.44 -20.10
C ARG A 422 6.66 -41.87 -20.65
N THR A 423 7.69 -42.51 -21.19
CA THR A 423 7.61 -43.90 -21.69
C THR A 423 8.42 -44.86 -20.81
N PRO A 424 7.75 -45.66 -19.96
CA PRO A 424 8.41 -46.72 -19.20
C PRO A 424 8.75 -47.87 -20.17
N SER A 425 10.04 -48.08 -20.43
CA SER A 425 10.52 -49.26 -21.15
C SER A 425 11.79 -49.79 -20.50
N ARG A 426 12.23 -51.01 -20.84
CA ARG A 426 13.53 -51.57 -20.37
C ARG A 426 14.74 -50.65 -20.67
N GLN A 427 14.60 -49.66 -21.56
CA GLN A 427 15.61 -48.63 -21.82
C GLN A 427 15.69 -47.57 -20.71
N SER A 428 14.69 -47.44 -19.83
CA SER A 428 14.60 -46.38 -18.81
C SER A 428 15.72 -46.45 -17.75
N ILE A 429 16.14 -47.63 -17.29
CA ILE A 429 17.26 -47.75 -16.31
C ILE A 429 18.58 -47.23 -16.89
N SER A 430 18.93 -47.66 -18.10
CA SER A 430 20.17 -47.22 -18.76
C SER A 430 20.16 -45.72 -19.03
N VAL A 431 19.00 -45.17 -19.39
CA VAL A 431 18.81 -43.73 -19.61
C VAL A 431 18.99 -42.95 -18.30
N CYS A 432 18.36 -43.38 -17.20
CA CYS A 432 18.52 -42.76 -15.88
C CYS A 432 19.98 -42.74 -15.43
N ARG A 433 20.68 -43.89 -15.48
CA ARG A 433 22.09 -43.97 -15.08
C ARG A 433 22.97 -43.05 -15.92
N LYS A 434 22.80 -43.07 -17.24
CA LYS A 434 23.55 -42.19 -18.15
C LYS A 434 23.27 -40.72 -17.91
N LEU A 435 22.06 -40.36 -17.48
CA LEU A 435 21.71 -38.98 -17.18
C LEU A 435 22.43 -38.49 -15.93
N VAL A 436 22.43 -39.26 -14.84
CA VAL A 436 23.18 -38.96 -13.61
C VAL A 436 24.69 -38.90 -13.90
N GLU A 437 25.23 -39.88 -14.62
CA GLU A 437 26.63 -39.91 -15.04
C GLU A 437 27.03 -38.68 -15.88
N ARG A 438 26.14 -38.20 -16.76
CA ARG A 438 26.37 -36.96 -17.51
C ARG A 438 26.41 -35.73 -16.64
N VAL A 439 25.64 -35.66 -15.56
CA VAL A 439 25.74 -34.54 -14.60
C VAL A 439 27.10 -34.59 -13.91
N LEU A 440 27.48 -35.77 -13.41
CA LEU A 440 28.76 -35.98 -12.73
C LEU A 440 29.95 -35.52 -13.60
N THR A 441 29.88 -35.79 -14.91
CA THR A 441 31.01 -35.57 -15.82
C THR A 441 30.94 -34.27 -16.63
N ARG A 442 29.75 -33.72 -16.88
CA ARG A 442 29.55 -32.61 -17.84
C ARG A 442 28.84 -31.39 -17.28
N TYR A 443 28.21 -31.47 -16.10
CA TYR A 443 27.56 -30.31 -15.51
C TYR A 443 28.63 -29.26 -15.13
N PRO A 444 28.51 -27.99 -15.55
CA PRO A 444 29.53 -26.99 -15.28
C PRO A 444 29.77 -26.78 -13.78
N SER A 445 31.04 -26.63 -13.39
CA SER A 445 31.44 -26.21 -12.04
C SER A 445 32.16 -24.87 -12.09
N ARG A 446 32.12 -24.14 -10.97
CA ARG A 446 32.96 -22.97 -10.71
C ARG A 446 33.47 -23.08 -9.29
N THR A 447 34.73 -22.75 -9.06
CA THR A 447 35.36 -22.82 -7.74
C THR A 447 34.59 -21.97 -6.74
N GLY A 448 34.24 -22.55 -5.59
CA GLY A 448 33.54 -21.86 -4.51
C GLY A 448 32.03 -21.71 -4.70
N ILE A 449 31.44 -22.29 -5.75
CA ILE A 449 29.99 -22.35 -5.94
C ILE A 449 29.48 -23.75 -5.58
N VAL A 450 28.51 -23.82 -4.68
CA VAL A 450 27.82 -25.04 -4.26
C VAL A 450 26.42 -25.08 -4.88
N HIS A 451 26.05 -26.25 -5.40
CA HIS A 451 24.73 -26.56 -5.95
C HIS A 451 23.95 -27.41 -4.93
N ALA A 452 23.08 -26.75 -4.17
CA ALA A 452 22.21 -27.39 -3.20
C ALA A 452 20.88 -27.77 -3.87
N VAL A 453 20.57 -29.05 -3.96
CA VAL A 453 19.48 -29.57 -4.78
C VAL A 453 18.40 -30.19 -3.90
N LEU A 454 17.20 -29.58 -3.91
CA LEU A 454 15.98 -30.17 -3.37
C LEU A 454 15.25 -30.90 -4.49
N GLY A 455 15.13 -32.22 -4.39
CA GLY A 455 14.48 -33.05 -5.40
C GLY A 455 12.97 -32.92 -5.40
N GLY A 456 12.39 -32.96 -6.60
CA GLY A 456 10.95 -32.98 -6.82
C GLY A 456 10.38 -34.38 -7.05
N ASN A 457 9.13 -34.45 -7.50
CA ASN A 457 8.45 -35.71 -7.80
C ASN A 457 9.09 -36.44 -9.00
N HIS A 458 9.61 -35.71 -10.00
CA HIS A 458 10.29 -36.33 -11.13
C HIS A 458 11.63 -36.97 -10.76
N ASP A 459 12.32 -36.42 -9.75
CA ASP A 459 13.55 -36.99 -9.22
C ASP A 459 13.24 -38.27 -8.42
N LYS A 460 12.16 -38.26 -7.61
CA LYS A 460 11.69 -39.46 -6.89
C LYS A 460 11.35 -40.60 -7.84
N ASP A 461 10.70 -40.31 -8.98
CA ASP A 461 10.38 -41.31 -9.99
C ASP A 461 11.64 -42.05 -10.52
N MET A 462 12.83 -41.44 -10.43
CA MET A 462 14.08 -42.09 -10.84
C MET A 462 14.60 -43.13 -9.83
N ILE A 463 14.24 -43.00 -8.55
CA ILE A 463 14.67 -43.93 -7.46
C ILE A 463 14.16 -45.35 -7.72
N ASP A 464 13.03 -45.50 -8.44
CA ASP A 464 12.51 -46.80 -8.85
C ASP A 464 13.41 -47.54 -9.85
N TYR A 465 14.32 -46.82 -10.53
CA TYR A 465 15.15 -47.34 -11.61
C TYR A 465 16.65 -47.33 -11.30
N VAL A 466 17.12 -46.42 -10.44
CA VAL A 466 18.53 -46.24 -10.09
C VAL A 466 18.67 -45.95 -8.60
N ASP A 467 19.89 -46.07 -8.07
CA ASP A 467 20.18 -45.58 -6.72
C ASP A 467 19.86 -44.08 -6.64
N ASP A 468 19.54 -43.58 -5.44
CA ASP A 468 19.09 -42.21 -5.23
C ASP A 468 19.96 -41.22 -6.03
N PRO A 469 19.39 -40.55 -7.06
CA PRO A 469 20.17 -39.75 -7.99
C PRO A 469 20.82 -38.55 -7.29
N LEU A 470 20.14 -37.91 -6.34
CA LEU A 470 20.68 -36.76 -5.63
C LEU A 470 21.78 -37.16 -4.64
N LYS A 471 21.60 -38.29 -3.94
CA LYS A 471 22.66 -38.87 -3.11
C LYS A 471 23.87 -39.27 -3.93
N THR A 472 23.66 -39.84 -5.11
CA THR A 472 24.74 -40.20 -6.04
C THR A 472 25.50 -38.95 -6.51
N LEU A 473 24.80 -37.86 -6.80
CA LEU A 473 25.43 -36.58 -7.16
C LEU A 473 26.27 -36.01 -6.02
N SER A 474 25.73 -35.90 -4.81
CA SER A 474 26.45 -35.30 -3.69
C SER A 474 27.62 -36.15 -3.18
N GLN A 475 27.59 -37.46 -3.44
CA GLN A 475 28.74 -38.34 -3.17
C GLN A 475 29.79 -38.30 -4.28
N GLY A 476 29.37 -38.06 -5.52
CA GLY A 476 30.25 -38.03 -6.69
C GLY A 476 30.87 -36.67 -6.97
N ARG A 477 30.32 -35.58 -6.41
CA ARG A 477 30.76 -34.20 -6.59
C ARG A 477 30.68 -33.43 -5.28
N ASP A 478 31.78 -32.78 -4.92
CA ASP A 478 31.91 -31.96 -3.71
C ASP A 478 31.16 -30.63 -3.81
N ASP A 479 30.92 -30.15 -5.03
CA ASP A 479 30.11 -28.96 -5.30
C ASP A 479 28.61 -29.22 -5.33
N PHE A 480 28.14 -30.44 -5.02
CA PHE A 480 26.71 -30.78 -4.92
C PHE A 480 26.30 -31.15 -3.49
N VAL A 481 25.18 -30.60 -3.04
CA VAL A 481 24.57 -30.94 -1.75
C VAL A 481 23.16 -31.47 -1.97
N ASN A 482 22.86 -32.61 -1.37
CA ASN A 482 21.52 -33.19 -1.36
C ASN A 482 20.69 -32.52 -0.25
N LEU A 483 19.64 -31.78 -0.61
CA LEU A 483 18.70 -31.17 0.35
C LEU A 483 17.52 -32.08 0.67
N GLY A 484 17.55 -33.34 0.23
CA GLY A 484 16.43 -34.27 0.32
C GLY A 484 15.39 -34.02 -0.77
N TYR A 485 14.14 -34.35 -0.49
CA TYR A 485 13.05 -34.29 -1.45
C TYR A 485 11.81 -33.61 -0.88
N GLY A 486 11.15 -32.79 -1.70
CA GLY A 486 9.89 -32.13 -1.34
C GLY A 486 10.10 -30.89 -0.46
N HIS A 487 10.75 -31.01 0.69
CA HIS A 487 10.95 -29.87 1.61
C HIS A 487 12.31 -29.86 2.27
N CYS A 488 12.85 -28.66 2.49
CA CYS A 488 14.07 -28.43 3.26
C CYS A 488 13.99 -27.10 4.01
N LYS A 489 14.51 -27.07 5.24
CA LYS A 489 14.78 -25.85 6.00
C LYS A 489 16.23 -25.45 5.76
N ILE A 490 16.48 -24.20 5.39
CA ILE A 490 17.84 -23.68 5.21
C ILE A 490 18.11 -22.68 6.32
N ALA A 491 18.99 -23.06 7.25
CA ALA A 491 19.39 -22.24 8.39
C ALA A 491 20.70 -21.49 8.11
N PHE A 492 20.78 -20.23 8.50
CA PHE A 492 21.99 -19.41 8.41
C PHE A 492 22.69 -19.40 9.79
N GLY A 493 23.95 -19.86 9.86
CA GLY A 493 24.72 -19.79 11.11
C GLY A 493 24.44 -20.89 12.15
N GLY A 494 23.70 -21.94 11.79
CA GLY A 494 23.64 -23.23 12.51
C GLY A 494 22.61 -23.36 13.63
N ALA A 495 22.10 -22.26 14.20
CA ALA A 495 20.92 -22.32 15.06
C ALA A 495 19.64 -22.32 14.20
N VAL A 496 18.80 -23.35 14.36
CA VAL A 496 17.50 -23.42 13.68
C VAL A 496 16.51 -22.56 14.46
N SER A 497 16.28 -21.34 13.98
CA SER A 497 15.28 -20.42 14.53
C SER A 497 14.44 -19.84 13.39
N ILE A 498 13.21 -19.40 13.70
CA ILE A 498 12.36 -18.66 12.74
C ILE A 498 13.08 -17.44 12.16
N LEU A 499 13.98 -16.83 12.94
CA LEU A 499 14.70 -15.62 12.55
C LEU A 499 15.82 -15.91 11.57
N ASP A 500 16.24 -17.18 11.46
CA ASP A 500 17.47 -17.57 10.76
C ASP A 500 17.25 -18.65 9.70
N THR A 501 15.99 -19.01 9.44
CA THR A 501 15.66 -20.17 8.60
C THR A 501 14.76 -19.76 7.44
N ILE A 502 15.03 -20.21 6.22
CA ILE A 502 14.10 -20.12 5.08
C ILE A 502 13.57 -21.51 4.73
N GLY A 503 12.29 -21.59 4.35
CA GLY A 503 11.68 -22.83 3.87
C GLY A 503 11.86 -22.95 2.36
N VAL A 504 12.23 -24.14 1.86
CA VAL A 504 12.27 -24.44 0.43
C VAL A 504 11.38 -25.63 0.14
N HIS A 505 10.46 -25.50 -0.81
CA HIS A 505 9.39 -26.45 -1.05
C HIS A 505 9.19 -26.75 -2.53
N HIS A 506 9.01 -28.03 -2.84
CA HIS A 506 8.53 -28.54 -4.12
C HIS A 506 7.14 -29.17 -3.91
N PRO A 507 6.06 -28.48 -4.31
CA PRO A 507 4.72 -29.01 -4.15
C PRO A 507 4.42 -30.11 -5.18
N ASN A 508 4.08 -31.33 -4.72
CA ASN A 508 3.77 -32.49 -5.57
C ASN A 508 2.55 -32.33 -6.50
N ARG A 509 1.67 -31.34 -6.25
CA ARG A 509 0.49 -31.10 -7.09
C ARG A 509 0.76 -29.97 -8.06
N ARG A 510 0.79 -30.31 -9.34
CA ARG A 510 0.81 -29.33 -10.43
C ARG A 510 -0.52 -28.58 -10.44
N PHE A 511 -0.50 -27.26 -10.20
CA PHE A 511 -1.70 -26.43 -10.25
C PHE A 511 -2.12 -26.26 -11.74
N PRO A 512 -3.31 -26.77 -12.15
CA PRO A 512 -3.63 -26.96 -13.56
C PRO A 512 -4.14 -25.72 -14.32
N ASP A 513 -4.06 -24.50 -13.77
CA ASP A 513 -4.73 -23.34 -14.37
C ASP A 513 -3.83 -22.49 -15.30
N PRO A 514 -4.31 -22.07 -16.49
CA PRO A 514 -3.60 -21.18 -17.41
C PRO A 514 -3.45 -19.77 -16.82
N VAL A 515 -2.42 -19.06 -17.27
CA VAL A 515 -2.06 -17.68 -16.90
C VAL A 515 -3.28 -16.76 -17.12
N GLY A 516 -4.05 -16.51 -16.07
CA GLY A 516 -5.27 -15.70 -16.11
C GLY A 516 -6.37 -16.10 -15.11
N ALA A 517 -6.45 -17.38 -14.72
CA ALA A 517 -7.33 -17.81 -13.62
C ALA A 517 -6.52 -17.84 -12.31
N MET A 518 -6.87 -16.94 -11.39
CA MET A 518 -6.06 -16.59 -10.23
C MET A 518 -5.71 -17.79 -9.34
N TYR A 519 -4.42 -18.11 -9.30
CA TYR A 519 -3.79 -18.70 -8.13
C TYR A 519 -4.09 -17.76 -6.94
N THR A 520 -4.83 -18.23 -5.93
CA THR A 520 -5.05 -17.46 -4.70
C THR A 520 -4.00 -17.84 -3.68
N THR A 521 -3.50 -16.85 -2.93
CA THR A 521 -2.55 -17.09 -1.83
C THR A 521 -3.03 -18.20 -0.89
N ASP A 522 -4.34 -18.25 -0.62
CA ASP A 522 -4.98 -19.30 0.18
C ASP A 522 -4.68 -20.73 -0.33
N LYS A 523 -4.62 -20.93 -1.65
CA LYS A 523 -4.27 -22.25 -2.21
C LYS A 523 -2.79 -22.58 -2.00
N ILE A 524 -1.88 -21.60 -2.03
CA ILE A 524 -0.46 -21.84 -1.68
C ILE A 524 -0.44 -22.27 -0.21
N GLN A 525 -1.09 -21.47 0.63
CA GLN A 525 -1.05 -21.61 2.07
C GLN A 525 -1.65 -22.93 2.52
N ASN A 526 -2.78 -23.35 1.93
CA ASN A 526 -3.35 -24.67 2.19
C ASN A 526 -2.42 -25.80 1.76
N SER A 527 -1.69 -25.65 0.65
CA SER A 527 -0.69 -26.64 0.24
C SER A 527 0.48 -26.68 1.22
N LEU A 528 1.01 -25.52 1.63
CA LEU A 528 2.07 -25.41 2.64
C LEU A 528 1.62 -25.99 3.99
N TYR A 529 0.40 -25.68 4.43
CA TYR A 529 -0.18 -26.19 5.67
C TYR A 529 -0.28 -27.72 5.66
N GLY A 530 -0.67 -28.32 4.52
CA GLY A 530 -0.64 -29.77 4.36
C GLY A 530 0.76 -30.37 4.47
N TYR A 531 1.81 -29.65 4.07
CA TYR A 531 3.20 -30.10 4.22
C TYR A 531 3.71 -29.94 5.66
N TYR A 532 3.36 -28.82 6.29
CA TYR A 532 3.71 -28.49 7.68
C TYR A 532 3.02 -29.43 8.69
N LEU A 533 1.72 -29.69 8.53
CA LEU A 533 0.92 -30.58 9.39
C LEU A 533 1.45 -32.01 9.46
N ASN A 534 1.96 -32.56 8.35
CA ASN A 534 2.41 -33.95 8.31
C ASN A 534 3.74 -34.19 9.02
N LYS A 535 4.42 -33.14 9.50
CA LYS A 535 5.84 -33.19 9.89
C LYS A 535 6.20 -32.28 11.09
N GLU A 536 5.23 -31.96 11.96
CA GLU A 536 5.41 -31.17 13.19
C GLU A 536 6.07 -29.79 13.03
N ALA A 537 6.09 -29.24 11.82
CA ALA A 537 6.62 -27.91 11.54
C ALA A 537 5.46 -26.93 11.34
N THR A 538 5.67 -25.65 11.64
CA THR A 538 4.67 -24.60 11.45
C THR A 538 5.16 -23.54 10.44
N LYS A 539 4.23 -22.77 9.86
CA LYS A 539 4.54 -21.58 9.04
C LYS A 539 5.36 -20.54 9.84
N ASP A 540 5.28 -20.60 11.17
CA ASP A 540 6.04 -19.76 12.09
C ASP A 540 7.43 -20.34 12.39
N ASP A 541 7.90 -21.34 11.65
CA ASP A 541 9.25 -21.87 11.82
C ASP A 541 10.27 -21.25 10.85
N VAL A 542 9.83 -20.49 9.84
CA VAL A 542 10.70 -19.98 8.77
C VAL A 542 10.45 -18.50 8.48
N TYR A 543 11.50 -17.75 8.15
CA TYR A 543 11.46 -16.34 7.80
C TYR A 543 10.68 -16.08 6.50
N VAL A 544 10.84 -16.96 5.50
CA VAL A 544 10.12 -16.90 4.21
C VAL A 544 10.02 -18.31 3.62
N ASP A 545 8.90 -18.63 2.99
CA ASP A 545 8.68 -19.85 2.23
C ASP A 545 9.03 -19.63 0.75
N ILE A 546 9.88 -20.48 0.20
CA ILE A 546 10.29 -20.45 -1.20
C ILE A 546 9.74 -21.69 -1.91
N LEU A 547 8.90 -21.50 -2.93
CA LEU A 547 8.23 -22.60 -3.63
C LEU A 547 8.66 -22.68 -5.09
N GLY A 548 9.06 -23.87 -5.50
CA GLY A 548 9.23 -24.23 -6.91
C GLY A 548 8.01 -24.92 -7.50
N HIS A 549 8.17 -25.52 -8.69
CA HIS A 549 7.16 -26.34 -9.38
C HIS A 549 5.84 -25.69 -9.84
N ILE A 550 5.53 -24.49 -9.36
CA ILE A 550 4.26 -23.82 -9.66
C ILE A 550 4.26 -23.28 -11.12
N HIS A 551 5.42 -23.22 -11.78
CA HIS A 551 5.62 -22.63 -13.11
C HIS A 551 5.00 -21.22 -13.22
N LYS A 552 5.31 -20.40 -12.21
CA LYS A 552 4.95 -18.99 -12.09
C LYS A 552 6.05 -18.29 -11.31
N SER A 553 6.23 -16.98 -11.53
CA SER A 553 7.05 -16.13 -10.68
C SER A 553 6.17 -15.19 -9.85
N GLY A 554 6.49 -14.99 -8.58
CA GLY A 554 5.79 -14.02 -7.74
C GLY A 554 6.35 -13.94 -6.32
N LEU A 555 6.12 -12.81 -5.65
CA LEU A 555 6.46 -12.62 -4.25
C LEU A 555 5.23 -12.05 -3.53
N ASP A 556 4.71 -12.81 -2.57
CA ASP A 556 3.66 -12.39 -1.65
C ASP A 556 4.31 -11.96 -0.34
N ILE A 557 4.47 -10.64 -0.21
CA ILE A 557 5.12 -10.00 0.93
C ILE A 557 4.25 -10.11 2.19
N GLU A 558 2.92 -10.11 2.06
CA GLU A 558 2.03 -10.19 3.21
C GLU A 558 2.15 -11.55 3.91
N ASN A 559 2.35 -12.59 3.12
CA ASN A 559 2.33 -13.96 3.61
C ASN A 559 3.71 -14.61 3.71
N GLY A 560 4.76 -13.90 3.29
CA GLY A 560 6.14 -14.40 3.31
C GLY A 560 6.35 -15.56 2.34
N ILE A 561 5.83 -15.46 1.12
CA ILE A 561 5.86 -16.53 0.13
C ILE A 561 6.54 -16.04 -1.16
N CYS A 562 7.61 -16.70 -1.56
CA CYS A 562 8.30 -16.49 -2.84
C CYS A 562 8.06 -17.69 -3.77
N ILE A 563 7.52 -17.44 -4.95
CA ILE A 563 7.35 -18.45 -6.01
C ILE A 563 8.47 -18.28 -7.03
N VAL A 564 9.27 -19.33 -7.17
CA VAL A 564 10.40 -19.40 -8.09
C VAL A 564 9.90 -19.91 -9.44
N PRO A 565 10.12 -19.17 -10.55
CA PRO A 565 9.75 -19.67 -11.87
C PRO A 565 10.58 -20.90 -12.23
N SER A 566 10.05 -21.73 -13.14
CA SER A 566 10.88 -22.76 -13.76
C SER A 566 12.01 -22.10 -14.56
N TYR A 567 13.23 -22.62 -14.45
CA TYR A 567 14.38 -22.03 -15.14
C TYR A 567 14.35 -22.23 -16.65
N ARG A 568 13.60 -23.22 -17.17
CA ARG A 568 13.61 -23.56 -18.60
C ARG A 568 12.24 -23.70 -19.24
N LYS A 569 11.19 -23.89 -18.44
CA LYS A 569 9.84 -24.20 -18.94
C LYS A 569 8.78 -23.56 -18.04
N ASP A 570 8.92 -22.28 -17.75
CA ASP A 570 7.89 -21.53 -17.04
C ASP A 570 6.70 -21.21 -17.97
N ARG A 571 5.51 -20.99 -17.40
CA ARG A 571 4.33 -20.63 -18.19
C ARG A 571 4.33 -19.16 -18.61
N VAL A 572 5.04 -18.32 -17.86
CA VAL A 572 5.08 -16.87 -18.07
C VAL A 572 6.48 -16.46 -18.51
N MET A 573 7.48 -16.77 -17.69
CA MET A 573 8.84 -16.27 -17.91
C MET A 573 9.87 -17.14 -17.21
N ASP A 574 10.80 -17.69 -17.99
CA ASP A 574 11.93 -18.44 -17.45
C ASP A 574 12.85 -17.53 -16.65
N GLY A 575 13.36 -18.03 -15.53
CA GLY A 575 14.18 -17.21 -14.67
C GLY A 575 14.61 -17.87 -13.37
N ALA A 576 15.07 -17.02 -12.47
CA ALA A 576 15.56 -17.37 -11.15
C ALA A 576 15.32 -16.21 -10.18
N TRP A 577 15.66 -16.41 -8.91
CA TRP A 577 15.71 -15.33 -7.93
C TRP A 577 17.11 -15.25 -7.34
N HIS A 578 17.69 -14.06 -7.33
CA HIS A 578 18.86 -13.75 -6.50
C HIS A 578 18.35 -13.17 -5.19
N LEU A 579 18.68 -13.82 -4.07
CA LEU A 579 18.35 -13.37 -2.73
C LEU A 579 19.60 -12.85 -2.05
N ARG A 580 19.51 -11.64 -1.51
CA ARG A 580 20.48 -11.09 -0.58
C ARG A 580 19.91 -11.08 0.82
N VAL A 581 20.41 -11.96 1.67
CA VAL A 581 19.98 -12.10 3.07
C VAL A 581 20.85 -11.20 3.93
N TYR A 582 20.27 -10.18 4.57
CA TYR A 582 20.98 -9.27 5.47
C TYR A 582 20.83 -9.71 6.92
N PHE A 583 21.93 -9.66 7.67
CA PHE A 583 21.95 -10.02 9.10
C PHE A 583 22.03 -8.78 9.99
N GLY A 584 21.35 -8.80 11.12
CA GLY A 584 21.44 -7.80 12.18
C GLY A 584 22.68 -7.98 13.04
N ASP A 585 22.90 -7.05 13.98
CA ASP A 585 24.00 -7.13 14.95
C ASP A 585 23.85 -8.33 15.93
N ASP A 586 22.64 -8.85 16.07
CA ASP A 586 22.30 -10.06 16.81
C ASP A 586 22.56 -11.36 16.03
N GLY A 587 23.01 -11.25 14.78
CA GLY A 587 23.25 -12.39 13.88
C GLY A 587 22.00 -12.90 13.18
N HIS A 588 20.82 -12.35 13.48
CA HIS A 588 19.55 -12.80 12.92
C HIS A 588 19.25 -12.20 11.55
N ILE A 589 18.40 -12.83 10.74
CA ILE A 589 17.96 -12.22 9.47
C ILE A 589 17.18 -10.94 9.78
N ASN A 590 17.74 -9.80 9.38
CA ASN A 590 17.09 -8.50 9.47
C ASN A 590 16.08 -8.32 8.32
N ASN A 591 16.51 -8.60 7.10
CA ASN A 591 15.69 -8.50 5.89
C ASN A 591 16.29 -9.32 4.75
N ILE A 592 15.47 -9.64 3.75
CA ILE A 592 15.90 -10.30 2.50
C ILE A 592 15.54 -9.39 1.33
N VAL A 593 16.52 -9.10 0.47
CA VAL A 593 16.28 -8.41 -0.80
C VAL A 593 16.15 -9.45 -1.91
N PHE A 594 14.96 -9.50 -2.50
CA PHE A 594 14.62 -10.38 -3.61
C PHE A 594 14.86 -9.67 -4.94
N ILE A 595 15.68 -10.26 -5.80
CA ILE A 595 16.07 -9.72 -7.10
C ILE A 595 15.65 -10.73 -8.17
N PRO A 596 14.52 -10.53 -8.87
CA PRO A 596 14.09 -11.43 -9.92
C PRO A 596 15.07 -11.38 -11.08
N ILE A 597 15.43 -12.56 -11.59
CA ILE A 597 16.35 -12.74 -12.70
C ILE A 597 15.56 -13.30 -13.88
N ILE A 598 15.53 -12.55 -14.99
CA ILE A 598 14.91 -13.01 -16.23
C ILE A 598 15.98 -13.73 -17.06
N LYS A 599 15.65 -14.93 -17.51
CA LYS A 599 16.48 -15.68 -18.45
C LYS A 599 16.15 -15.27 -19.89
N GLN A 600 17.16 -14.74 -20.58
CA GLN A 600 17.16 -14.54 -22.03
C GLN A 600 18.41 -15.20 -22.61
N ARG A 601 19.11 -14.54 -23.54
CA ARG A 601 20.48 -14.93 -23.94
C ARG A 601 21.51 -14.72 -22.82
N LYS A 602 21.14 -14.00 -21.76
CA LYS A 602 21.89 -13.75 -20.54
C LYS A 602 20.91 -13.68 -19.37
N LEU A 603 21.42 -13.76 -18.14
CA LEU A 603 20.64 -13.53 -16.94
C LEU A 603 20.55 -12.02 -16.65
N ILE A 604 19.33 -11.51 -16.57
CA ILE A 604 19.06 -10.07 -16.41
C ILE A 604 18.36 -9.85 -15.06
N PRO A 605 19.03 -9.23 -14.06
CA PRO A 605 18.36 -8.78 -12.85
C PRO A 605 17.42 -7.62 -13.17
N THR A 606 16.25 -7.60 -12.53
CA THR A 606 15.23 -6.58 -12.78
C THR A 606 15.14 -5.54 -11.67
N SER A 607 14.32 -5.79 -10.65
CA SER A 607 14.02 -4.87 -9.55
C SER A 607 14.46 -5.47 -8.23
N GLU A 608 14.89 -4.65 -7.29
CA GLU A 608 15.14 -5.08 -5.91
C GLU A 608 13.85 -4.93 -5.09
N ILE A 609 13.45 -5.99 -4.39
CA ILE A 609 12.25 -6.00 -3.56
C ILE A 609 12.67 -6.36 -2.14
N ASN A 610 12.56 -5.41 -1.21
CA ASN A 610 12.94 -5.62 0.17
C ASN A 610 11.80 -6.29 0.96
N TYR A 611 12.13 -7.36 1.69
CA TYR A 611 11.21 -8.11 2.53
C TYR A 611 11.73 -8.18 3.97
N THR A 612 10.87 -7.82 4.92
CA THR A 612 11.10 -7.98 6.35
C THR A 612 9.93 -8.74 6.94
N LYS A 613 10.19 -9.88 7.59
CA LYS A 613 9.14 -10.65 8.26
C LYS A 613 8.57 -9.83 9.41
N ARG A 614 7.25 -9.62 9.40
CA ARG A 614 6.53 -9.05 10.54
C ARG A 614 6.30 -10.17 11.55
N LEU A 615 7.15 -10.24 12.57
CA LEU A 615 6.92 -11.12 13.71
C LEU A 615 5.75 -10.53 14.51
N ILE A 616 4.65 -11.27 14.59
CA ILE A 616 3.55 -10.91 15.48
C ILE A 616 4.07 -11.11 16.91
N LYS A 617 4.11 -10.03 17.68
CA LYS A 617 4.60 -9.99 19.07
C LYS A 617 3.60 -10.53 20.07
#